data_AF-A0A2H3EJ29-F1
#
_entry.id   AF-A0A2H3EJ29-F1
#
_cell.length_a   1.000
_cell.length_b   1.000
_cell.length_c   1.000
_cell.angle_alpha   90.00
_cell.angle_beta   90.00
_cell.angle_gamma   90.00
#
_symmetry.space_group_name_H-M   'P 1'
#
loop_
_entity.id
_entity.type
_entity.pdbx_description
1 polymer ?
#
loop_
_entity_poly.entity_id
_entity_poly.type
_entity_poly.pdbx_seq_one_letter_code
_entity_poly.pdbx_strand_id
1 'polypeptide(L)'
;MLPHFGEYIAFKLDPVASLKALNDPEVTKSCETLETKTYVSCVTYLLSFPLPGVEYISVSMTLLSKGLPKDDPDRFITSDMSVPVLPNTSNPLSRPPLEPSMPLPWPDCYHPTQSRTQCRV
;
A
#
# COMPACT_ATOMS: atom_id res chain seq x y z
N MET A 1 8.72 -11.42 -9.39
CA MET A 1 8.75 -12.21 -8.13
C MET A 1 7.38 -12.08 -7.48
N LEU A 2 6.81 -13.16 -6.97
CA LEU A 2 5.51 -13.12 -6.29
C LEU A 2 5.70 -12.56 -4.87
N PRO A 3 4.94 -11.54 -4.44
CA PRO A 3 5.03 -11.07 -3.06
C PRO A 3 4.49 -12.10 -2.07
N HIS A 4 5.13 -12.22 -0.90
CA HIS A 4 4.69 -13.08 0.19
C HIS A 4 3.89 -12.32 1.26
N PHE A 5 3.11 -13.05 2.04
CA PHE A 5 2.44 -12.48 3.22
C PHE A 5 3.45 -11.88 4.19
N GLY A 6 3.18 -10.66 4.66
CA GLY A 6 4.05 -9.90 5.57
C GLY A 6 5.22 -9.19 4.88
N GLU A 7 5.39 -9.37 3.57
CA GLU A 7 6.47 -8.73 2.82
C GLU A 7 6.16 -7.25 2.56
N TYR A 8 7.15 -6.40 2.82
CA TYR A 8 7.09 -4.99 2.44
C TYR A 8 7.60 -4.83 1.01
N ILE A 9 6.75 -4.26 0.15
CA ILE A 9 7.07 -4.00 -1.25
C ILE A 9 6.98 -2.52 -1.55
N ALA A 10 7.89 -2.05 -2.41
CA ALA A 10 7.80 -0.75 -3.04
C ALA A 10 7.28 -0.93 -4.47
N PHE A 11 6.26 -0.18 -4.86
CA PHE A 11 5.64 -0.32 -6.17
C PHE A 11 5.19 1.04 -6.73
N LYS A 12 5.01 1.08 -8.05
CA LYS A 12 4.38 2.19 -8.77
C LYS A 12 3.14 1.66 -9.46
N LEU A 13 2.12 2.49 -9.53
CA LEU A 13 0.93 2.18 -10.32
C LEU A 13 1.25 2.42 -11.79
N ASP A 14 0.82 1.50 -12.66
CA ASP A 14 0.79 1.72 -14.10
C ASP A 14 -0.64 2.12 -14.50
N PRO A 15 -0.93 3.43 -14.65
CA PRO A 15 -2.27 3.90 -14.95
C PRO A 15 -2.74 3.46 -16.34
N VAL A 16 -1.81 3.29 -17.31
CA VAL A 16 -2.14 2.86 -18.67
C VAL A 16 -2.58 1.40 -18.65
N ALA A 17 -1.80 0.51 -18.02
CA ALA A 17 -2.17 -0.90 -17.89
C ALA A 17 -3.44 -1.09 -17.05
N SER A 18 -3.60 -0.30 -15.97
CA SER A 18 -4.75 -0.39 -15.07
C SER A 18 -6.06 -0.01 -15.75
N LEU A 19 -6.04 0.99 -16.63
CA LEU A 19 -7.24 1.52 -17.29
C LEU A 19 -7.40 1.09 -18.75
N LYS A 20 -6.50 0.24 -19.26
CA LYS A 20 -6.55 -0.31 -20.63
C LYS A 20 -7.91 -0.92 -20.99
N ALA A 21 -8.58 -1.55 -20.02
CA ALA A 21 -9.87 -2.20 -20.21
C ALA A 21 -11.02 -1.21 -20.56
N LEU A 22 -10.87 0.09 -20.26
CA LEU A 22 -11.86 1.10 -20.63
C LEU A 22 -11.89 1.38 -22.15
N ASN A 23 -10.81 1.04 -22.87
CA ASN A 23 -10.68 1.23 -24.32
C ASN A 23 -11.02 2.66 -24.77
N ASP A 24 -10.58 3.64 -23.99
CA ASP A 24 -10.84 5.06 -24.22
C ASP A 24 -9.51 5.79 -24.56
N PRO A 25 -9.39 6.37 -25.77
CA PRO A 25 -8.21 7.12 -26.17
C PRO A 25 -7.90 8.35 -25.31
N GLU A 26 -8.92 9.04 -24.79
CA GLU A 26 -8.75 10.23 -23.95
C GLU A 26 -8.21 9.85 -22.56
N VAL A 27 -8.73 8.76 -22.00
CA VAL A 27 -8.21 8.19 -20.74
C VAL A 27 -6.76 7.75 -20.92
N THR A 28 -6.46 7.05 -22.02
CA THR A 28 -5.09 6.57 -22.29
C THR A 28 -4.10 7.73 -22.37
N LYS A 29 -4.44 8.79 -23.12
CA LYS A 29 -3.62 9.98 -23.24
C LYS A 29 -3.42 10.68 -21.88
N SER A 30 -4.46 10.72 -21.06
CA SER A 30 -4.37 11.31 -19.71
C SER A 30 -3.45 10.47 -18.81
N CYS A 31 -3.55 9.13 -18.87
CA CYS A 31 -2.68 8.20 -18.15
C CYS A 31 -1.20 8.35 -18.49
N GLU A 32 -0.87 8.60 -19.76
CA GLU A 32 0.52 8.82 -20.19
C GLU A 32 1.15 10.09 -19.58
N THR A 33 0.32 11.09 -19.25
CA THR A 33 0.78 12.35 -18.64
C THR A 33 0.82 12.31 -17.11
N LEU A 34 0.27 11.26 -16.49
CA LEU A 34 0.16 11.15 -15.04
C LEU A 34 1.51 10.80 -14.40
N GLU A 35 1.97 11.65 -13.50
CA GLU A 35 3.17 11.38 -12.70
C GLU A 35 2.84 10.36 -11.59
N THR A 36 3.47 9.18 -11.66
CA THR A 36 3.26 8.11 -10.69
C THR A 36 4.26 8.18 -9.54
N LYS A 37 3.76 8.06 -8.32
CA LYS A 37 4.58 8.03 -7.09
C LYS A 37 4.94 6.59 -6.75
N THR A 38 6.04 6.45 -6.02
CA THR A 38 6.39 5.18 -5.38
C THR A 38 5.63 5.06 -4.08
N TYR A 39 4.93 3.95 -3.92
CA TYR A 39 4.22 3.58 -2.70
C TYR A 39 4.96 2.43 -2.02
N VAL A 40 4.85 2.37 -0.70
CA VAL A 40 5.34 1.24 0.10
C VAL A 40 4.15 0.62 0.82
N SER A 41 4.09 -0.70 0.85
CA SER A 41 2.99 -1.43 1.49
C SER A 41 3.45 -2.75 2.05
N CYS A 42 2.77 -3.23 3.08
CA CYS A 42 2.89 -4.60 3.57
C CYS A 42 1.80 -5.48 2.95
N VAL A 43 2.20 -6.60 2.36
CA VAL A 43 1.29 -7.55 1.71
C VAL A 43 0.55 -8.34 2.79
N THR A 44 -0.78 -8.29 2.75
CA THR A 44 -1.64 -8.88 3.79
C THR A 44 -2.41 -10.09 3.31
N TYR A 45 -2.80 -10.18 2.05
CA TYR A 45 -3.47 -11.37 1.52
C TYR A 45 -3.15 -11.55 0.04
N LEU A 46 -3.00 -12.79 -0.39
CA LEU A 46 -3.10 -13.16 -1.79
C LEU A 46 -4.58 -13.39 -2.10
N LEU A 47 -5.12 -12.65 -3.07
CA LEU A 47 -6.53 -12.73 -3.47
C LEU A 47 -6.74 -13.62 -4.69
N SER A 48 -5.67 -14.00 -5.39
CA SER A 48 -5.71 -14.95 -6.50
C SER A 48 -4.48 -15.85 -6.51
N PHE A 49 -4.63 -17.06 -7.03
CA PHE A 49 -3.52 -18.00 -7.21
C PHE A 49 -2.73 -17.69 -8.49
N PRO A 50 -1.40 -17.85 -8.47
CA PRO A 50 -0.57 -17.78 -9.68
C PRO A 50 -0.80 -19.04 -10.53
N LEU A 51 -1.77 -18.98 -11.44
CA LEU A 51 -2.07 -20.08 -12.38
C LEU A 51 -1.28 -19.90 -13.69
N PRO A 52 -0.96 -20.99 -14.42
CA PRO A 52 -0.34 -20.90 -15.73
C PRO A 52 -1.15 -20.00 -16.68
N GLY A 53 -0.49 -19.03 -17.32
CA GLY A 53 -1.12 -18.08 -18.25
C GLY A 53 -1.75 -16.85 -17.60
N VAL A 54 -1.78 -16.75 -16.27
CA VAL A 54 -2.20 -15.54 -15.56
C VAL A 54 -1.02 -14.56 -15.47
N GLU A 55 -1.15 -13.40 -16.09
CA GLU A 55 -0.10 -12.38 -16.13
C GLU A 55 0.05 -11.63 -14.79
N TYR A 56 -1.07 -11.37 -14.09
CA TYR A 56 -1.10 -10.61 -12.84
C TYR A 56 -1.88 -11.34 -11.76
N ILE A 57 -1.38 -11.30 -10.53
CA ILE A 57 -2.13 -11.76 -9.35
C ILE A 57 -2.70 -10.59 -8.57
N SER A 58 -3.88 -10.77 -8.00
CA SER A 58 -4.49 -9.81 -7.10
C SER A 58 -3.99 -10.03 -5.67
N VAL A 59 -3.57 -8.96 -5.02
CA VAL A 59 -3.14 -8.96 -3.63
C VAL A 59 -3.82 -7.84 -2.86
N SER A 60 -4.08 -8.09 -1.58
CA SER A 60 -4.47 -7.06 -0.62
C SER A 60 -3.23 -6.65 0.15
N MET A 61 -3.01 -5.35 0.27
CA MET A 61 -1.86 -4.78 0.95
C MET A 61 -2.30 -3.59 1.81
N THR A 62 -1.56 -3.29 2.87
CA THR A 62 -1.79 -2.12 3.72
C THR A 62 -0.73 -1.09 3.42
N LEU A 63 -1.15 0.10 2.99
CA LEU A 63 -0.23 1.18 2.67
C LEU A 63 0.52 1.65 3.93
N LEU A 64 1.77 2.02 3.72
CA LEU A 64 2.62 2.64 4.72
C LEU A 64 2.51 4.18 4.59
N SER A 65 2.26 4.86 5.70
CA SER A 65 2.31 6.31 5.79
C SER A 65 3.66 6.74 6.37
N LYS A 66 4.16 7.89 5.90
CA LYS A 66 5.21 8.63 6.56
C LYS A 66 4.58 9.70 7.45
N GLY A 67 4.87 9.66 8.74
CA GLY A 67 4.18 10.40 9.78
C GLY A 67 2.78 9.85 10.07
N LEU A 68 2.18 10.40 11.11
CA LEU A 68 0.79 10.10 11.46
C LEU A 68 -0.15 10.55 10.32
N PRO A 69 -1.12 9.71 9.93
CA PRO A 69 -2.10 10.07 8.92
C PRO A 69 -2.98 11.23 9.39
N LYS A 70 -3.66 11.91 8.47
CA LYS A 70 -4.69 12.90 8.83
C LYS A 70 -5.92 12.19 9.41
N ASP A 71 -6.62 12.88 10.30
CA ASP A 71 -7.92 12.44 10.79
C ASP A 71 -8.93 12.34 9.63
N ASP A 72 -9.85 11.39 9.73
CA ASP A 72 -11.01 11.21 8.86
C ASP A 72 -12.27 11.12 9.76
N PRO A 73 -12.87 12.28 10.11
CA PRO A 73 -14.00 12.33 11.03
C PRO A 73 -15.25 11.61 10.51
N ASP A 74 -15.47 11.59 9.19
CA ASP A 74 -16.62 10.95 8.56
C ASP A 74 -16.63 9.44 8.79
N ARG A 75 -15.43 8.86 8.98
CA ARG A 75 -15.23 7.44 9.28
C ARG A 75 -14.87 7.18 10.73
N PHE A 76 -14.90 8.21 11.57
CA PHE A 76 -14.48 8.15 12.99
C PHE A 76 -13.05 7.64 13.16
N ILE A 77 -12.14 8.01 12.25
CA ILE A 77 -10.72 7.63 12.29
C ILE A 77 -9.91 8.83 12.74
N THR A 78 -9.15 8.67 13.82
CA THR A 78 -8.17 9.66 14.27
C THR A 78 -6.75 9.23 13.88
N SER A 79 -5.83 10.19 13.78
CA SER A 79 -4.44 9.98 13.39
C SER A 79 -3.69 8.96 14.27
N ASP A 80 -4.04 8.90 15.55
CA ASP A 80 -3.52 7.96 16.54
C ASP A 80 -4.04 6.51 16.38
N MET A 81 -5.08 6.31 15.56
CA MET A 81 -5.52 4.99 15.09
C MET A 81 -4.57 4.47 13.99
N SER A 82 -3.29 4.42 14.31
CA SER A 82 -2.23 3.95 13.43
C SER A 82 -1.22 3.13 14.23
N VAL A 83 -0.58 2.15 13.61
CA VAL A 83 0.43 1.31 14.29
C VAL A 83 1.81 1.72 13.79
N PRO A 84 2.76 2.09 14.68
CA PRO A 84 4.11 2.41 14.25
C PRO A 84 4.82 1.18 13.69
N VAL A 85 5.81 1.36 12.84
CA VAL A 85 6.64 0.28 12.29
C VAL A 85 8.10 0.57 12.60
N LEU A 86 8.84 -0.44 13.09
CA LEU A 86 10.25 -0.26 13.41
C LEU A 86 11.02 0.32 12.21
N PRO A 87 11.90 1.31 12.45
CA PRO A 87 12.48 1.70 13.74
C PRO A 87 11.64 2.68 14.58
N ASN A 88 10.46 3.10 14.10
CA ASN A 88 9.61 4.01 14.86
C ASN A 88 8.94 3.29 16.03
N THR A 89 9.02 3.87 17.23
CA THR A 89 8.40 3.34 18.45
C THR A 89 7.38 4.31 19.05
N SER A 90 7.21 5.49 18.46
CA SER A 90 6.34 6.54 18.98
C SER A 90 4.93 6.44 18.41
N ASN A 91 3.93 6.35 19.28
CA ASN A 91 2.52 6.50 18.92
C ASN A 91 1.76 7.18 20.08
N PRO A 92 0.83 8.11 19.81
CA PRO A 92 0.12 8.84 20.88
C PRO A 92 -0.64 7.96 21.88
N LEU A 93 -1.09 6.78 21.45
CA LEU A 93 -1.77 5.79 22.29
C LEU A 93 -0.84 4.67 22.77
N SER A 94 0.49 4.86 22.66
CA SER A 94 1.50 3.88 23.07
C SER A 94 1.32 2.48 22.45
N ARG A 95 0.79 2.42 21.22
CA ARG A 95 0.66 1.16 20.48
C ARG A 95 2.06 0.58 20.18
N PRO A 96 2.31 -0.72 20.43
CA PRO A 96 3.59 -1.32 20.13
C PRO A 96 3.86 -1.29 18.63
N PRO A 97 5.12 -1.08 18.22
CA PRO A 97 5.47 -1.08 16.81
C PRO A 97 5.40 -2.49 16.21
N LEU A 98 5.09 -2.57 14.92
CA LEU A 98 5.34 -3.77 14.15
C LEU A 98 6.85 -3.97 13.99
N GLU A 99 7.27 -5.22 14.05
CA GLU A 99 8.66 -5.64 13.96
C GLU A 99 8.86 -6.48 12.69
N PRO A 100 9.11 -5.86 11.53
CA PRO A 100 9.51 -6.63 10.35
C PRO A 100 10.87 -7.29 10.60
N SER A 101 11.13 -8.43 9.95
CA SER A 101 12.40 -9.18 10.11
C SER A 101 13.65 -8.32 9.87
N MET A 102 13.52 -7.31 9.00
CA MET A 102 14.48 -6.23 8.83
C MET A 102 13.73 -4.92 9.09
N PRO A 103 14.18 -4.08 10.04
CA PRO A 103 13.57 -2.77 10.26
C PRO A 103 13.50 -1.96 8.96
N LEU A 104 12.47 -1.13 8.83
CA LEU A 104 12.35 -0.28 7.65
C LEU A 104 13.51 0.72 7.60
N PRO A 105 14.00 1.07 6.39
CA PRO A 105 15.10 2.01 6.25
C PRO A 105 14.68 3.45 6.61
N TRP A 106 13.37 3.72 6.72
CA TRP A 106 12.83 5.04 7.01
C TRP A 106 12.28 5.10 8.44
N PRO A 107 12.61 6.16 9.21
CA PRO A 107 11.94 6.41 10.47
C PRO A 107 10.54 6.97 10.23
N ASP A 108 9.76 7.10 11.32
CA ASP A 108 8.47 7.79 11.31
C ASP A 108 7.46 7.14 10.35
N CYS A 109 7.42 5.81 10.33
CA CYS A 109 6.49 5.05 9.49
C CYS A 109 5.35 4.44 10.33
N TYR A 110 4.16 4.44 9.73
CA TYR A 110 2.93 3.94 10.35
C TYR A 110 2.08 3.16 9.36
N HIS A 111 1.33 2.19 9.85
CA HIS A 111 0.15 1.66 9.17
C HIS A 111 -1.11 2.36 9.67
N PRO A 112 -1.75 3.22 8.85
CA PRO A 112 -3.03 3.81 9.19
C PRO A 112 -4.15 2.78 9.29
N THR A 113 -5.15 3.06 10.12
CA THR A 113 -6.40 2.30 10.10
C THR A 113 -7.06 2.42 8.72
N GLN A 114 -7.55 1.29 8.21
CA GLN A 114 -8.31 1.19 6.95
C GLN A 114 -7.57 1.69 5.68
N SER A 115 -6.23 1.70 5.67
CA SER A 115 -5.42 1.97 4.46
C SER A 115 -5.19 0.73 3.56
N ARG A 116 -6.13 -0.22 3.61
CA ARG A 116 -6.06 -1.42 2.76
C ARG A 116 -6.34 -1.04 1.31
N THR A 117 -5.47 -1.48 0.42
CA THR A 117 -5.66 -1.40 -1.03
C THR A 117 -5.55 -2.78 -1.66
N GLN A 118 -6.18 -2.94 -2.82
CA GLN A 118 -6.05 -4.13 -3.65
C GLN A 118 -5.35 -3.74 -4.94
N CYS A 119 -4.31 -4.50 -5.30
CA CYS A 119 -3.58 -4.26 -6.54
C CYS A 119 -3.40 -5.56 -7.31
N ARG A 120 -3.32 -5.44 -8.62
CA ARG A 120 -2.83 -6.49 -9.51
C ARG A 120 -1.34 -6.26 -9.69
N VAL A 121 -0.54 -7.27 -9.33
CA VAL A 121 0.93 -7.26 -9.35
C VAL A 121 1.48 -8.38 -10.20
#